data_AF-A0A7S3Q3H7-F1
#
_entry.id   AF-A0A7S3Q3H7-F1
#
_cell.length_a   1.000
_cell.length_b   1.000
_cell.length_c   1.000
_cell.angle_alpha   90.00
_cell.angle_beta   90.00
_cell.angle_gamma   90.00
#
_symmetry.space_group_name_H-M   'P 1'
#
loop_
_entity.id
_entity.type
_entity.pdbx_description
1 polymer ?
#
loop_
_entity_poly.entity_id
_entity_poly.type
_entity_poly.pdbx_seq_one_letter_code
_entity_poly.pdbx_strand_id
1 'polypeptide(L)'
;PFNSYECGFDGGDCSPAKFAQKSSPSESIQLSSTLNVVVKFELLTDAYPQETKWSLVNDSQEGAIVHSGPSVGEIYNANSLYSFTPWTLDRCTSYIFTIYDSWGDGLSSPGYATVKTEKRKVQQLLGKIDGNFFSEGSVSFNICNDEQILD
;
A
#
# COMPACT_ATOMS: atom_id res chain seq x y z
N PRO A 1 -15.79 -63.83 25.77
CA PRO A 1 -14.84 -64.40 24.79
C PRO A 1 -13.54 -63.60 24.80
N PHE A 2 -12.55 -64.21 25.46
CA PHE A 2 -11.10 -64.03 25.36
C PHE A 2 -10.52 -62.65 25.00
N ASN A 3 -9.84 -62.12 26.02
CA ASN A 3 -8.79 -61.12 26.01
C ASN A 3 -7.73 -61.37 24.93
N SER A 4 -7.25 -60.29 24.32
CA SER A 4 -5.81 -60.06 24.16
C SER A 4 -5.57 -58.57 23.92
N TYR A 5 -5.28 -57.87 25.01
CA TYR A 5 -4.62 -56.58 25.02
C TYR A 5 -3.13 -56.83 24.74
N GLU A 6 -2.60 -56.33 23.64
CA GLU A 6 -1.14 -56.17 23.48
C GLU A 6 -0.81 -54.72 23.85
N CYS A 7 -0.32 -54.54 25.07
CA CYS A 7 0.29 -53.31 25.55
C CYS A 7 1.81 -53.44 25.41
N GLY A 8 2.43 -52.53 24.66
CA GLY A 8 3.88 -52.32 24.69
C GLY A 8 4.34 -52.01 26.11
N PHE A 9 5.54 -52.48 26.44
CA PHE A 9 6.12 -52.51 27.77
C PHE A 9 6.62 -51.13 28.23
N ASP A 10 5.73 -50.16 28.47
CA ASP A 10 5.99 -48.87 29.12
C ASP A 10 4.72 -47.99 29.29
N GLY A 11 3.68 -48.57 29.89
CA GLY A 11 2.69 -47.90 30.76
C GLY A 11 2.18 -46.47 30.46
N GLY A 12 1.33 -46.28 29.45
CA GLY A 12 0.47 -45.09 29.42
C GLY A 12 -0.40 -44.89 28.17
N ASP A 13 -1.63 -45.42 28.24
CA ASP A 13 -2.81 -45.18 27.40
C ASP A 13 -2.83 -45.62 25.92
N CYS A 14 -3.70 -46.61 25.65
CA CYS A 14 -4.10 -47.12 24.33
C CYS A 14 -5.62 -47.05 24.22
N SER A 15 -6.17 -46.36 23.21
CA SER A 15 -7.58 -46.44 22.78
C SER A 15 -7.79 -45.86 21.36
N PRO A 16 -8.86 -46.23 20.63
CA PRO A 16 -8.73 -46.99 19.39
C PRO A 16 -9.17 -46.28 18.09
N ALA A 17 -8.82 -46.92 16.97
CA ALA A 17 -8.79 -46.36 15.63
C ALA A 17 -10.15 -46.21 14.90
N LYS A 18 -10.11 -45.26 13.93
CA LYS A 18 -10.77 -45.18 12.60
C LYS A 18 -12.00 -44.26 12.46
N PHE A 19 -11.81 -43.11 11.77
CA PHE A 19 -12.49 -42.79 10.50
C PHE A 19 -11.83 -41.57 9.79
N ALA A 20 -11.81 -41.62 8.45
CA ALA A 20 -11.70 -40.51 7.48
C ALA A 20 -10.34 -39.82 7.19
N GLN A 21 -9.68 -40.34 6.15
CA GLN A 21 -9.05 -39.68 4.98
C GLN A 21 -8.59 -38.19 5.02
N LYS A 22 -7.27 -38.02 4.74
CA LYS A 22 -6.65 -37.15 3.70
C LYS A 22 -6.92 -35.63 3.70
N SER A 23 -5.92 -34.86 4.10
CA SER A 23 -5.41 -33.64 3.41
C SER A 23 -4.10 -33.23 4.07
N SER A 24 -2.97 -33.47 3.39
CA SER A 24 -2.12 -32.45 2.73
C SER A 24 -1.54 -31.42 3.70
N PRO A 25 -0.21 -31.15 3.67
CA PRO A 25 0.33 -30.02 4.43
C PRO A 25 -0.43 -28.78 3.98
N SER A 26 -0.86 -27.94 4.92
CA SER A 26 -1.48 -26.67 4.58
C SER A 26 -0.42 -25.81 3.91
N GLU A 27 -0.30 -26.00 2.59
CA GLU A 27 -0.04 -24.99 1.61
C GLU A 27 -1.01 -23.83 1.88
N SER A 28 -0.70 -23.00 2.88
CA SER A 28 -0.85 -21.57 2.68
C SER A 28 0.22 -21.20 1.65
N ILE A 29 -0.10 -21.49 0.39
CA ILE A 29 0.63 -21.02 -0.76
C ILE A 29 0.88 -19.54 -0.50
N GLN A 30 2.14 -19.14 -0.52
CA GLN A 30 2.61 -17.77 -0.63
C GLN A 30 2.10 -17.18 -1.97
N LEU A 31 0.78 -17.12 -2.16
CA LEU A 31 0.12 -16.63 -3.35
C LEU A 31 -0.26 -15.15 -3.16
N SER A 32 0.59 -14.37 -2.48
CA SER A 32 0.26 -13.00 -2.11
C SER A 32 1.33 -11.95 -2.39
N SER A 33 2.52 -12.26 -2.92
CA SER A 33 3.65 -11.32 -2.72
C SER A 33 4.34 -10.69 -3.92
N THR A 34 3.88 -10.78 -5.18
CA THR A 34 4.53 -10.01 -6.27
C THR A 34 3.59 -9.55 -7.38
N LEU A 35 2.52 -8.88 -7.01
CA LEU A 35 1.55 -8.38 -7.97
C LEU A 35 1.56 -6.85 -7.80
N ASN A 36 2.43 -6.14 -8.53
CA ASN A 36 2.55 -4.70 -8.39
C ASN A 36 1.42 -3.95 -9.11
N VAL A 37 1.20 -2.69 -8.74
CA VAL A 37 0.27 -1.75 -9.38
C VAL A 37 1.02 -0.49 -9.79
N VAL A 38 0.71 -0.01 -10.99
CA VAL A 38 1.28 1.22 -11.53
C VAL A 38 0.45 2.41 -11.04
N VAL A 39 1.12 3.36 -10.41
CA VAL A 39 0.53 4.57 -9.85
C VAL A 39 1.20 5.80 -10.46
N LYS A 40 0.39 6.76 -10.91
CA LYS A 40 0.83 8.04 -11.44
C LYS A 40 0.64 9.12 -10.37
N PHE A 41 1.68 9.90 -10.13
CA PHE A 41 1.65 11.06 -9.26
C PHE A 41 1.70 12.36 -10.10
N GLU A 42 0.83 13.30 -9.76
CA GLU A 42 0.77 14.63 -10.37
C GLU A 42 0.77 15.70 -9.27
N LEU A 43 1.61 16.71 -9.44
CA LEU A 43 1.76 17.86 -8.55
C LEU A 43 1.59 19.14 -9.36
N LEU A 44 0.60 19.96 -9.03
CA LEU A 44 0.54 21.34 -9.48
C LEU A 44 1.06 22.23 -8.35
N THR A 45 2.16 22.94 -8.60
CA THR A 45 2.73 23.88 -7.65
C THR A 45 1.95 25.19 -7.61
N ASP A 46 2.15 25.96 -6.55
CA ASP A 46 1.58 27.29 -6.34
C ASP A 46 2.61 28.39 -6.73
N ALA A 47 2.48 29.60 -6.18
CA ALA A 47 3.42 30.69 -6.41
C ALA A 47 4.79 30.47 -5.74
N TYR A 48 4.87 29.63 -4.71
CA TYR A 48 6.07 29.40 -3.90
C TYR A 48 6.52 27.92 -3.91
N PRO A 49 6.87 27.38 -5.09
CA PRO A 49 7.16 25.96 -5.27
C PRO A 49 8.42 25.46 -4.53
N GLN A 50 9.26 26.37 -4.02
CA GLN A 50 10.50 26.05 -3.30
C GLN A 50 10.24 25.52 -1.88
N GLU A 51 9.03 25.77 -1.37
CA GLU A 51 8.58 25.42 -0.03
C GLU A 51 7.97 24.01 -0.01
N THR A 52 7.54 23.55 -1.19
CA THR A 52 6.88 22.28 -1.40
C THR A 52 7.86 21.10 -1.36
N LYS A 53 7.59 20.16 -0.46
CA LYS A 53 8.24 18.84 -0.43
C LYS A 53 7.19 17.76 -0.28
N TRP A 54 7.49 16.54 -0.66
CA TRP A 54 6.54 15.43 -0.51
C TRP A 54 7.24 14.11 -0.27
N SER A 55 6.53 13.19 0.37
CA SER A 55 6.99 11.83 0.65
C SER A 55 5.84 10.84 0.51
N LEU A 56 6.13 9.68 -0.06
CA LEU A 56 5.28 8.51 -0.04
C LEU A 56 5.91 7.46 0.87
N VAL A 57 5.15 7.04 1.87
CA VAL A 57 5.54 6.02 2.84
C VAL A 57 4.72 4.75 2.67
N ASN A 58 5.38 3.60 2.82
CA ASN A 58 4.73 2.31 3.00
C ASN A 58 4.39 2.11 4.48
N ASP A 59 3.12 2.26 4.84
CA ASP A 59 2.63 2.11 6.21
C ASP A 59 2.67 0.65 6.68
N SER A 60 2.66 -0.31 5.74
CA SER A 60 2.77 -1.74 6.06
C SER A 60 4.22 -2.20 6.36
N GLN A 61 5.23 -1.36 6.10
CA GLN A 61 6.65 -1.65 6.32
C GLN A 61 7.28 -0.63 7.27
N GLU A 62 6.74 -0.48 8.48
CA GLU A 62 7.28 0.40 9.54
C GLU A 62 7.47 1.86 9.12
N GLY A 63 6.72 2.33 8.12
CA GLY A 63 6.81 3.71 7.64
C GLY A 63 7.97 3.96 6.67
N ALA A 64 8.47 2.93 5.96
CA ALA A 64 9.57 3.08 5.00
C ALA A 64 9.21 4.08 3.88
N ILE A 65 10.10 5.04 3.61
CA ILE A 65 9.94 5.99 2.51
C ILE A 65 10.21 5.26 1.18
N VAL A 66 9.21 5.25 0.31
CA VAL A 66 9.27 4.60 -1.01
C VAL A 66 9.66 5.60 -2.09
N HIS A 67 9.06 6.79 -2.03
CA HIS A 67 9.36 7.90 -2.93
C HIS A 67 9.34 9.22 -2.16
N SER A 68 10.11 10.19 -2.62
CA SER A 68 10.12 11.54 -2.06
C SER A 68 10.58 12.54 -3.11
N GLY A 69 10.19 13.79 -2.94
CA GLY A 69 10.66 14.89 -3.75
C GLY A 69 10.60 16.23 -3.01
N PRO A 70 11.26 17.27 -3.55
CA PRO A 70 12.14 17.24 -4.72
C PRO A 70 13.44 16.46 -4.47
N SER A 71 14.02 15.92 -5.54
CA SER A 71 15.36 15.30 -5.52
C SER A 71 16.45 16.36 -5.32
N VAL A 72 17.66 15.95 -4.92
CA VAL A 72 18.78 16.88 -4.77
C VAL A 72 19.06 17.61 -6.09
N GLY A 73 18.92 18.94 -6.08
CA GLY A 73 19.12 19.79 -7.26
C GLY A 73 17.91 19.92 -8.18
N GLU A 74 16.79 19.25 -7.88
CA GLU A 74 15.52 19.44 -8.57
C GLU A 74 14.86 20.74 -8.08
N ILE A 75 14.49 21.60 -9.03
CA ILE A 75 13.88 22.90 -8.76
C ILE A 75 12.51 22.93 -9.45
N TYR A 76 11.48 23.23 -8.66
CA TYR A 76 10.14 23.42 -9.17
C TYR A 76 9.89 24.87 -9.58
N ASN A 77 9.14 25.05 -10.66
CA ASN A 77 8.69 26.35 -11.16
C ASN A 77 7.32 26.69 -10.56
N ALA A 78 7.01 27.97 -10.47
CA ALA A 78 5.74 28.42 -9.94
C ALA A 78 4.60 28.03 -10.89
N ASN A 79 3.43 27.71 -10.32
CA ASN A 79 2.19 27.42 -11.04
C ASN A 79 2.34 26.38 -12.17
N SER A 80 3.15 25.35 -11.94
CA SER A 80 3.59 24.40 -12.96
C SER A 80 3.14 22.98 -12.62
N LEU A 81 2.63 22.25 -13.62
CA LEU A 81 2.19 20.88 -13.48
C LEU A 81 3.36 19.91 -13.72
N TYR A 82 3.66 19.12 -12.70
CA TYR A 82 4.62 18.02 -12.74
C TYR A 82 3.88 16.69 -12.79
N SER A 83 4.19 15.89 -13.82
CA SER A 83 3.76 14.49 -13.92
C SER A 83 4.99 13.62 -13.72
N PHE A 84 5.01 12.86 -12.63
CA PHE A 84 6.14 11.99 -12.31
C PHE A 84 6.04 10.69 -13.09
N THR A 85 7.19 10.02 -13.25
CA THR A 85 7.22 8.67 -13.83
C THR A 85 6.34 7.74 -13.00
N PRO A 86 5.59 6.82 -13.63
CA PRO A 86 4.71 5.94 -12.90
C PRO A 86 5.49 5.07 -11.91
N TRP A 87 5.03 5.01 -10.67
CA TRP A 87 5.59 4.19 -9.61
C TRP A 87 4.98 2.81 -9.63
N THR A 88 5.78 1.81 -9.28
CA THR A 88 5.34 0.42 -9.16
C THR A 88 5.23 0.11 -7.68
N LEU A 89 4.01 0.07 -7.16
CA LEU A 89 3.72 -0.14 -5.74
C LEU A 89 3.19 -1.56 -5.49
N ASP A 90 3.45 -2.09 -4.31
CA ASP A 90 2.98 -3.40 -3.88
C ASP A 90 1.46 -3.42 -3.72
N ARG A 91 0.82 -4.52 -4.10
CA ARG A 91 -0.59 -4.74 -3.79
C ARG A 91 -0.82 -5.05 -2.34
N CYS A 92 -2.07 -4.87 -1.96
CA CYS A 92 -2.61 -5.10 -0.62
C CYS A 92 -1.80 -4.38 0.46
N THR A 93 -1.21 -3.24 0.07
CA THR A 93 -0.32 -2.44 0.90
C THR A 93 -0.95 -1.06 1.08
N SER A 94 -0.83 -0.53 2.29
CA SER A 94 -1.29 0.81 2.63
C SER A 94 -0.14 1.79 2.47
N TYR A 95 -0.44 2.89 1.79
CA TYR A 95 0.51 3.97 1.56
C TYR A 95 -0.01 5.28 2.11
N ILE A 96 0.89 6.10 2.61
CA ILE A 96 0.61 7.45 3.09
C ILE A 96 1.41 8.40 2.22
N PHE A 97 0.70 9.25 1.48
CA PHE A 97 1.30 10.34 0.74
C PHE A 97 1.16 11.63 1.53
N THR A 98 2.28 12.28 1.81
CA THR A 98 2.33 13.55 2.55
C THR A 98 3.01 14.60 1.70
N ILE A 99 2.43 15.80 1.68
CA ILE A 99 3.03 17.00 1.13
C ILE A 99 3.28 17.98 2.28
N TYR A 100 4.40 18.68 2.22
CA TYR A 100 4.87 19.62 3.22
C TYR A 100 5.05 20.97 2.56
N ASP A 101 4.70 22.01 3.31
CA ASP A 101 4.94 23.39 2.98
C ASP A 101 5.63 24.08 4.16
N SER A 102 6.79 24.68 3.90
CA SER A 102 7.62 25.25 4.98
C SER A 102 7.11 26.58 5.52
N TRP A 103 6.29 27.33 4.78
CA TRP A 103 5.71 28.60 5.24
C TRP A 103 4.40 28.40 5.99
N GLY A 104 3.70 27.31 5.69
CA GLY A 104 2.49 26.90 6.39
C GLY A 104 1.21 27.50 5.82
N ASP A 105 1.24 28.04 4.61
CA ASP A 105 0.07 28.47 3.84
C ASP A 105 -0.37 27.42 2.79
N GLY A 106 0.41 26.35 2.65
CA GLY A 106 0.13 25.21 1.79
C GLY A 106 0.28 25.54 0.32
N LEU A 107 -0.31 24.69 -0.53
CA LEU A 107 -0.31 24.91 -1.97
C LEU A 107 -1.47 25.80 -2.40
N SER A 108 -1.43 27.09 -2.08
CA SER A 108 -2.44 28.08 -2.50
C SER A 108 -2.94 27.87 -3.94
N SER A 109 -4.21 28.16 -4.22
CA SER A 109 -4.82 27.95 -5.54
C SER A 109 -3.98 28.60 -6.66
N PRO A 110 -3.57 27.84 -7.69
CA PRO A 110 -4.20 26.60 -8.18
C PRO A 110 -3.59 25.29 -7.66
N GLY A 111 -2.66 25.32 -6.70
CA GLY A 111 -1.86 24.16 -6.32
C GLY A 111 -2.66 22.95 -5.80
N TYR A 112 -2.22 21.74 -6.16
CA TYR A 112 -2.78 20.48 -5.68
C TYR A 112 -1.82 19.31 -5.92
N ALA A 113 -2.05 18.20 -5.22
CA ALA A 113 -1.38 16.94 -5.47
C ALA A 113 -2.41 15.81 -5.68
N THR A 114 -2.20 14.96 -6.69
CA THR A 114 -3.09 13.81 -6.95
C THR A 114 -2.31 12.54 -7.20
N VAL A 115 -2.82 11.44 -6.67
CA VAL A 115 -2.30 10.09 -6.86
C VAL A 115 -3.39 9.27 -7.55
N LYS A 116 -3.07 8.70 -8.72
CA LYS A 116 -4.00 7.99 -9.59
C LYS A 116 -3.43 6.64 -10.00
N THR A 117 -4.28 5.66 -10.27
CA THR A 117 -3.88 4.38 -10.85
C THR A 117 -4.76 4.04 -12.05
N GLU A 118 -4.31 3.14 -12.91
CA GLU A 118 -5.10 2.65 -14.04
C GLU A 118 -5.52 1.20 -13.78
N LYS A 119 -6.83 0.98 -13.58
CA LYS A 119 -7.43 -0.35 -13.41
C LYS A 119 -8.35 -0.62 -14.61
N ARG A 120 -8.10 -1.70 -15.35
CA ARG A 120 -8.94 -2.12 -16.51
C ARG A 120 -9.17 -1.00 -17.55
N LYS A 121 -8.13 -0.20 -17.87
CA LYS A 121 -8.19 0.96 -18.78
C LYS A 121 -9.02 2.15 -18.26
N VAL A 122 -9.37 2.17 -16.98
CA VAL A 122 -10.04 3.30 -16.33
C VAL A 122 -9.09 3.91 -15.32
N GLN A 123 -8.98 5.24 -15.32
CA GLN A 123 -8.24 5.98 -14.31
C GLN A 123 -9.04 6.02 -13.01
N GLN A 124 -8.46 5.51 -11.94
CA GLN A 124 -8.98 5.55 -10.59
C GLN A 124 -8.17 6.55 -9.77
N LEU A 125 -8.85 7.52 -9.15
CA LEU A 125 -8.23 8.41 -8.17
C LEU A 125 -8.04 7.65 -6.85
N LEU A 126 -6.79 7.60 -6.36
CA LEU A 126 -6.44 7.00 -5.07
C LEU A 126 -6.44 8.03 -3.95
N GLY A 127 -5.96 9.24 -4.25
CA GLY A 127 -5.92 10.34 -3.28
C GLY A 127 -5.75 11.69 -3.96
N LYS A 128 -6.28 12.72 -3.31
CA LYS A 128 -6.11 14.12 -3.69
C LYS A 128 -5.84 14.94 -2.44
N ILE A 129 -4.85 15.82 -2.53
CA ILE A 129 -4.60 16.87 -1.55
C ILE A 129 -4.85 18.18 -2.27
N ASP A 130 -5.91 18.86 -1.87
CA ASP A 130 -6.18 20.22 -2.30
C ASP A 130 -5.18 21.19 -1.70
N GLY A 131 -5.06 22.36 -2.31
CA GLY A 131 -4.12 23.38 -1.91
C GLY A 131 -4.23 23.94 -0.50
N ASN A 132 -5.40 23.81 0.12
CA ASN A 132 -5.73 24.41 1.40
C ASN A 132 -5.30 23.51 2.56
N PHE A 133 -3.99 23.38 2.75
CA PHE A 133 -3.38 22.81 3.94
C PHE A 133 -2.43 23.85 4.56
N PHE A 134 -2.06 23.70 5.83
CA PHE A 134 -1.11 24.61 6.46
C PHE A 134 0.31 24.14 6.15
N SER A 135 1.01 23.60 7.15
CA SER A 135 2.38 23.10 6.97
C SER A 135 2.46 21.71 6.33
N GLU A 136 1.39 20.92 6.41
CA GLU A 136 1.35 19.60 5.77
C GLU A 136 -0.07 19.17 5.41
N GLY A 137 -0.17 18.36 4.36
CA GLY A 137 -1.37 17.65 3.97
C GLY A 137 -1.03 16.19 3.71
N SER A 138 -1.89 15.26 4.12
CA SER A 138 -1.65 13.83 3.93
C SER A 138 -2.90 13.11 3.43
N VAL A 139 -2.70 12.11 2.57
CA VAL A 139 -3.76 11.19 2.15
C VAL A 139 -3.25 9.75 2.26
N SER A 140 -4.03 8.91 2.91
CA SER A 140 -3.78 7.47 3.00
C SER A 140 -4.63 6.74 1.95
N PHE A 141 -4.03 5.81 1.22
CA PHE A 141 -4.75 4.96 0.28
C PHE A 141 -4.21 3.52 0.35
N ASN A 142 -5.10 2.56 0.09
CA ASN A 142 -4.77 1.16 0.10
C ASN A 142 -4.97 0.57 -1.31
N ILE A 143 -4.04 -0.27 -1.74
CA ILE A 143 -4.05 -0.88 -3.08
C ILE A 143 -4.40 -2.37 -2.96
N CYS A 144 -5.48 -2.72 -2.27
CA CYS A 144 -6.04 -4.06 -2.33
C CYS A 144 -6.80 -4.25 -3.66
N ASN A 145 -6.73 -5.45 -4.23
CA ASN A 145 -7.69 -5.84 -5.25
C ASN A 145 -9.09 -5.73 -4.64
N ASP A 146 -9.88 -4.75 -5.07
CA ASP A 146 -11.33 -4.86 -4.98
C ASP A 146 -11.75 -5.95 -5.96
N GLU A 147 -11.73 -7.19 -5.47
CA GLU A 147 -12.68 -8.22 -5.89
C GLU A 147 -13.96 -8.01 -5.10
N GLN A 148 -14.72 -6.96 -5.43
CA GLN A 148 -16.17 -7.14 -5.47
C GLN A 148 -16.47 -7.84 -6.80
N ILE A 149 -16.17 -9.15 -6.85
CA ILE A 149 -17.00 -10.05 -7.64
C ILE A 149 -18.28 -10.16 -6.82
N LEU A 150 -19.25 -9.28 -7.10
CA LEU A 150 -20.64 -9.61 -6.84
C LEU A 150 -21.14 -10.32 -8.10
N ASP A 151 -21.52 -11.58 -7.90
CA ASP A 151 -22.20 -12.50 -8.82
C ASP A 151 -23.12 -11.80 -9.85
#